data_AF-A0A971HQG3-F1
#
_entry.id   AF-A0A971HQG3-F1
#
_cell.length_a   1.000
_cell.length_b   1.000
_cell.length_c   1.000
_cell.angle_alpha   90.00
_cell.angle_beta   90.00
_cell.angle_gamma   90.00
#
_symmetry.space_group_name_H-M   'P 1'
#
loop_
_entity.id
_entity.type
_entity.pdbx_description
1 polymer ?
#
loop_
_entity_poly.entity_id
_entity_poly.type
_entity_poly.pdbx_seq_one_letter_code
_entity_poly.pdbx_strand_id
1 'polypeptide(L)'
;MDTKINKTGFVKARAFALILLILSCSLALSSYRSLRREFNGTVFKKEKIDSFMTTDYLLYLIPVTRLSKSEEIITLLSEQKQTLHKVGVSALVFEAANDLQRIEKASFSVFISVGSDKYFDKGLFWLIWAVLGIGCSFLMYFQTLNPGTNIDFDNEEIHVPGID
;
A
#
# COMPACT_ATOMS: atom_id res chain seq x y z
N MET A 1 45.05 -24.18 5.63
CA MET A 1 43.77 -24.02 4.90
C MET A 1 43.12 -22.77 5.45
N ASP A 2 43.32 -21.65 4.75
CA ASP A 2 42.73 -20.38 5.14
C ASP A 2 41.22 -20.45 4.89
N THR A 3 40.45 -20.59 5.97
CA THR A 3 39.02 -20.25 5.95
C THR A 3 38.92 -18.75 5.74
N LYS A 4 39.01 -18.30 4.48
CA LYS A 4 38.46 -17.01 4.06
C LYS A 4 36.95 -17.12 4.24
N ILE A 5 36.50 -16.94 5.48
CA ILE A 5 35.10 -16.73 5.82
C ILE A 5 34.58 -15.70 4.82
N ASN A 6 33.50 -16.02 4.13
CA ASN A 6 32.93 -15.27 3.01
C ASN A 6 32.34 -13.93 3.49
N LYS A 7 33.20 -13.03 3.98
CA LYS A 7 32.87 -11.74 4.60
C LYS A 7 32.09 -10.84 3.64
N THR A 8 32.35 -10.97 2.35
CA THR A 8 31.67 -10.24 1.27
C THR A 8 30.21 -10.64 1.13
N GLY A 9 29.87 -11.93 1.18
CA GLY A 9 28.48 -12.40 1.13
C GLY A 9 27.64 -11.92 2.32
N PHE A 10 28.21 -11.98 3.53
CA PHE A 10 27.53 -11.49 4.74
C PHE A 10 27.27 -9.98 4.72
N VAL A 11 28.23 -9.18 4.24
CA VAL A 11 28.04 -7.72 4.11
C VAL A 11 26.95 -7.39 3.08
N LYS A 12 26.93 -8.08 1.93
CA LYS A 12 25.87 -7.92 0.93
C LYS A 12 24.49 -8.28 1.49
N ALA A 13 24.36 -9.42 2.16
CA ALA A 13 23.09 -9.86 2.76
C ALA A 13 22.57 -8.88 3.83
N ARG A 14 23.46 -8.30 4.63
CA ARG A 14 23.10 -7.23 5.59
C ARG A 14 22.66 -5.94 4.90
N ALA A 15 23.30 -5.56 3.80
CA ALA A 15 22.88 -4.41 3.01
C ALA A 15 21.49 -4.62 2.39
N PHE A 16 21.23 -5.81 1.83
CA PHE A 16 19.89 -6.17 1.33
C PHE A 16 18.83 -6.18 2.44
N ALA A 17 19.14 -6.72 3.61
CA ALA A 17 18.24 -6.67 4.76
C ALA A 17 17.90 -5.22 5.15
N LEU A 18 18.89 -4.33 5.21
CA LEU A 18 18.66 -2.90 5.50
C LEU A 18 17.79 -2.22 4.43
N ILE A 19 18.03 -2.48 3.15
CA ILE A 19 17.19 -1.94 2.06
C ILE A 19 15.75 -2.45 2.21
N LEU A 20 15.57 -3.74 2.47
CA LEU A 20 14.26 -4.34 2.67
C LEU A 20 13.54 -3.74 3.88
N LEU A 21 14.26 -3.46 4.97
CA LEU A 21 13.72 -2.79 6.15
C LEU A 21 13.23 -1.37 5.82
N ILE A 22 14.02 -0.58 5.09
CA ILE A 22 13.65 0.78 4.67
C ILE A 22 12.40 0.76 3.78
N LEU A 23 12.33 -0.17 2.83
CA LEU A 23 11.14 -0.36 1.98
C LEU A 23 9.92 -0.74 2.83
N SER A 24 10.10 -1.64 3.79
CA SER A 24 9.02 -2.09 4.68
C SER A 24 8.50 -0.96 5.58
N CYS A 25 9.38 -0.10 6.10
CA CYS A 25 8.99 1.10 6.83
C CYS A 25 8.17 2.06 5.96
N SER A 26 8.51 2.19 4.68
CA SER A 26 7.76 3.03 3.73
C SER A 26 6.35 2.49 3.47
N LEU A 27 6.21 1.16 3.40
CA LEU A 27 4.92 0.46 3.30
C LEU A 27 4.11 0.63 4.60
N ALA A 28 4.74 0.51 5.76
CA ALA A 28 4.09 0.72 7.06
C ALA A 28 3.54 2.15 7.19
N LEU A 29 4.30 3.15 6.76
CA LEU A 29 3.85 4.54 6.76
C LEU A 29 2.67 4.77 5.80
N SER A 30 2.70 4.12 4.63
CA SER A 30 1.60 4.14 3.66
C SER A 30 0.34 3.48 4.22
N SER A 31 0.50 2.35 4.91
CA SER A 31 -0.58 1.70 5.64
C SER A 31 -1.17 2.62 6.71
N TYR A 32 -0.33 3.21 7.56
CA TYR A 32 -0.76 4.11 8.62
C TYR A 32 -1.57 5.29 8.08
N ARG A 33 -1.07 5.97 7.04
CA ARG A 33 -1.78 7.09 6.39
C ARG A 33 -3.12 6.65 5.81
N SER A 34 -3.18 5.46 5.20
CA SER A 34 -4.43 4.91 4.65
C SER A 34 -5.42 4.61 5.77
N LEU A 35 -5.02 3.82 6.77
CA LEU A 35 -5.88 3.37 7.87
C LEU A 35 -6.38 4.52 8.72
N ARG A 36 -5.53 5.51 9.05
CA ARG A 36 -5.91 6.68 9.86
C ARG A 36 -7.00 7.53 9.21
N ARG A 37 -7.06 7.56 7.88
CA ARG A 37 -8.00 8.43 7.15
C ARG A 37 -9.43 8.04 7.45
N GLU A 38 -10.24 9.05 7.76
CA GLU A 38 -11.68 8.96 7.93
C GLU A 38 -12.36 9.71 6.78
N PHE A 39 -13.47 9.17 6.27
CA PHE A 39 -14.30 9.85 5.29
C PHE A 39 -15.72 9.29 5.28
N ASN A 40 -16.68 10.14 4.94
CA ASN A 40 -18.07 9.78 4.73
C ASN A 40 -18.65 10.68 3.64
N GLY A 41 -19.18 10.08 2.58
CA GLY A 41 -19.67 10.83 1.42
C GLY A 41 -20.38 9.96 0.40
N THR A 42 -21.00 10.62 -0.56
CA THR A 42 -21.65 9.97 -1.71
C THR A 42 -20.72 10.03 -2.92
N VAL A 43 -20.56 8.92 -3.64
CA VAL A 43 -19.73 8.86 -4.85
C VAL A 43 -20.33 9.74 -5.94
N PHE A 44 -19.53 10.67 -6.43
CA PHE A 44 -19.87 11.53 -7.56
C PHE A 44 -19.20 11.08 -8.86
N LYS A 45 -17.92 10.71 -8.75
CA LYS A 45 -17.10 10.31 -9.89
C LYS A 45 -16.02 9.33 -9.44
N LYS A 46 -15.70 8.40 -10.33
CA LYS A 46 -14.57 7.48 -10.23
C LYS A 46 -13.47 7.89 -11.22
N GLU A 47 -12.22 7.77 -10.80
CA GLU A 47 -11.06 7.99 -11.67
C GLU A 47 -10.00 6.92 -11.40
N LYS A 48 -9.56 6.26 -12.46
CA LYS A 48 -8.45 5.31 -12.43
C LYS A 48 -7.25 5.99 -13.10
N ILE A 49 -6.13 6.08 -12.38
CA ILE A 49 -4.88 6.64 -12.89
C ILE A 49 -3.87 5.51 -12.98
N ASP A 50 -3.54 5.12 -14.20
CA ASP A 50 -2.49 4.14 -14.46
C ASP A 50 -1.16 4.88 -14.63
N SER A 51 -0.22 4.64 -13.72
CA SER A 51 1.17 5.13 -13.80
C SER A 51 2.10 3.97 -14.14
N PHE A 52 3.32 4.27 -14.60
CA PHE A 52 4.31 3.27 -15.01
C PHE A 52 4.55 2.16 -13.95
N MET A 53 4.48 2.49 -12.66
CA MET A 53 4.72 1.54 -11.56
C MET A 53 3.47 1.14 -10.77
N THR A 54 2.38 1.90 -10.86
CA THR A 54 1.26 1.79 -9.92
C THR A 54 -0.06 2.25 -10.53
N THR A 55 -1.14 1.56 -10.18
CA THR A 55 -2.52 2.02 -10.45
C THR A 55 -3.14 2.64 -9.21
N ASP A 56 -3.64 3.87 -9.34
CA ASP A 56 -4.38 4.56 -8.32
C ASP A 56 -5.88 4.59 -8.64
N TYR A 57 -6.67 4.13 -7.67
CA TYR A 57 -8.12 4.09 -7.73
C TYR A 57 -8.68 5.21 -6.85
N LEU A 58 -9.27 6.23 -7.47
CA LEU A 58 -9.70 7.45 -6.82
C LEU A 58 -11.22 7.59 -6.89
N LEU A 59 -11.82 7.94 -5.76
CA LEU A 59 -13.21 8.33 -5.65
C LEU A 59 -13.31 9.81 -5.30
N TYR A 60 -14.20 10.50 -5.99
CA TYR A 60 -14.59 11.87 -5.68
C TYR A 60 -15.92 11.82 -4.94
N LEU A 61 -15.91 12.28 -3.69
CA LEU A 61 -17.06 12.20 -2.80
C LEU A 61 -17.67 13.58 -2.55
N ILE A 62 -19.00 13.61 -2.52
CA ILE A 62 -19.77 14.73 -1.94
C ILE A 62 -19.97 14.44 -0.45
N PRO A 63 -19.48 15.28 0.47
CA PRO A 63 -19.60 15.04 1.91
C PRO A 63 -21.07 15.05 2.39
N VAL A 64 -21.39 14.16 3.34
CA VAL A 64 -22.77 13.88 3.82
C VAL A 64 -23.43 15.05 4.58
N THR A 65 -22.73 16.12 4.89
CA THR A 65 -23.27 17.24 5.69
C THR A 65 -24.41 18.03 5.03
N ARG A 66 -24.86 17.68 3.82
CA ARG A 66 -25.83 18.48 3.04
C ARG A 66 -27.02 17.74 2.40
N LEU A 67 -27.21 16.44 2.61
CA LEU A 67 -28.15 15.67 1.78
C LEU A 67 -29.24 15.01 2.61
N SER A 68 -30.24 15.82 2.99
CA SER A 68 -31.48 15.34 3.58
C SER A 68 -32.55 14.94 2.56
N LYS A 69 -32.39 15.31 1.28
CA LYS A 69 -33.36 14.95 0.22
C LYS A 69 -32.66 14.54 -1.08
N SER A 70 -33.17 13.48 -1.70
CA SER A 70 -32.72 13.02 -3.02
C SER A 70 -32.85 14.10 -4.12
N GLU A 71 -33.74 15.08 -3.93
CA GLU A 71 -33.93 16.24 -4.80
C GLU A 71 -32.80 17.28 -4.68
N GLU A 72 -32.11 17.35 -3.53
CA GLU A 72 -30.95 18.24 -3.33
C GLU A 72 -29.68 17.70 -4.00
N ILE A 73 -29.59 16.38 -4.22
CA ILE A 73 -28.45 15.77 -4.92
C ILE A 73 -28.39 16.26 -6.37
N ILE A 74 -29.55 16.34 -7.03
CA ILE A 74 -29.68 16.75 -8.44
C ILE A 74 -29.39 18.24 -8.62
N THR A 75 -29.84 19.10 -7.69
CA THR A 75 -29.51 20.53 -7.71
C THR A 75 -28.05 20.79 -7.36
N LEU A 76 -27.47 20.02 -6.44
CA LEU A 76 -26.03 20.10 -6.12
C LEU A 76 -25.13 19.58 -7.25
N LEU A 77 -25.58 18.59 -8.03
CA LEU A 77 -24.95 18.17 -9.29
C LEU A 77 -24.97 19.28 -10.35
N SER A 78 -25.99 20.14 -10.35
CA SER A 78 -26.15 21.25 -11.29
C SER A 78 -25.29 22.49 -10.96
N GLU A 79 -24.94 22.67 -9.68
CA GLU A 79 -24.05 23.73 -9.23
C GLU A 79 -22.59 23.27 -9.28
N GLN A 80 -21.88 23.67 -10.33
CA GLN A 80 -20.51 23.30 -10.71
C GLN A 80 -19.40 23.66 -9.68
N LYS A 81 -19.74 24.04 -8.44
CA LYS A 81 -18.85 24.65 -7.44
C LYS A 81 -18.74 23.87 -6.13
N GLN A 82 -19.07 22.59 -6.10
CA GLN A 82 -18.86 21.78 -4.90
C GLN A 82 -17.39 21.36 -4.71
N THR A 83 -16.90 21.51 -3.48
CA THR A 83 -15.61 20.97 -3.05
C THR A 83 -15.71 19.45 -2.91
N LEU A 84 -15.32 18.73 -3.96
CA LEU A 84 -15.25 17.27 -3.95
C LEU A 84 -14.09 16.78 -3.07
N HIS A 85 -14.37 15.83 -2.19
CA HIS A 85 -13.34 15.15 -1.42
C HIS A 85 -12.75 14.00 -2.24
N LYS A 86 -11.48 14.13 -2.60
CA LYS A 86 -10.74 13.10 -3.32
C LYS A 86 -10.16 12.08 -2.35
N VAL A 87 -10.52 10.80 -2.50
CA VAL A 87 -9.99 9.71 -1.67
C VAL A 87 -9.49 8.55 -2.53
N GLY A 88 -8.28 8.06 -2.23
CA GLY A 88 -7.73 6.85 -2.85
C GLY A 88 -8.18 5.59 -2.13
N VAL A 89 -8.72 4.60 -2.83
CA VAL A 89 -9.29 3.37 -2.27
C VAL A 89 -8.63 2.12 -2.86
N SER A 90 -9.01 0.93 -2.39
CA SER A 90 -8.60 -0.34 -3.00
C SER A 90 -9.37 -0.58 -4.31
N ALA A 91 -8.82 -1.43 -5.18
CA ALA A 91 -9.49 -1.83 -6.42
C ALA A 91 -10.88 -2.44 -6.15
N LEU A 92 -11.00 -3.25 -5.09
CA LEU A 92 -12.28 -3.87 -4.68
C LEU A 92 -13.35 -2.82 -4.34
N VAL A 93 -12.98 -1.79 -3.57
CA VAL A 93 -13.91 -0.70 -3.23
C VAL A 93 -14.27 0.11 -4.47
N PHE A 94 -13.30 0.33 -5.38
CA PHE A 94 -13.53 1.08 -6.61
C PHE A 94 -14.50 0.38 -7.56
N GLU A 95 -14.39 -0.94 -7.69
CA GLU A 95 -15.29 -1.76 -8.50
C GLU A 95 -16.67 -1.87 -7.85
N ALA A 96 -16.74 -2.06 -6.53
CA ALA A 96 -18.00 -2.18 -5.80
C ALA A 96 -18.78 -0.85 -5.70
N ALA A 97 -18.09 0.29 -5.76
CA ALA A 97 -18.70 1.60 -5.68
C ALA A 97 -19.46 1.97 -6.95
N ASN A 98 -20.77 2.18 -6.82
CA ASN A 98 -21.58 2.80 -7.87
C ASN A 98 -21.69 4.32 -7.68
N ASP A 99 -21.99 5.02 -8.76
CA ASP A 99 -22.30 6.45 -8.69
C ASP A 99 -23.52 6.67 -7.80
N LEU A 100 -23.52 7.76 -7.04
CA LEU A 100 -24.54 8.12 -6.05
C LEU A 100 -24.67 7.16 -4.86
N GLN A 101 -23.74 6.20 -4.71
CA GLN A 101 -23.71 5.33 -3.55
C GLN A 101 -22.98 5.98 -2.37
N ARG A 102 -23.52 5.80 -1.15
CA ARG A 102 -22.86 6.25 0.08
C ARG A 102 -21.69 5.34 0.42
N ILE A 103 -20.56 5.96 0.76
CA ILE A 103 -19.35 5.30 1.21
C ILE A 103 -18.87 5.96 2.50
N GLU A 104 -18.47 5.13 3.46
CA GLU A 104 -17.93 5.58 4.72
C GLU A 104 -16.77 4.71 5.20
N LYS A 105 -15.87 5.35 5.94
CA LYS A 105 -14.75 4.70 6.60
C LYS A 105 -14.47 5.41 7.91
N ALA A 106 -14.48 4.63 9.00
CA ALA A 106 -14.03 5.08 10.31
C ALA A 106 -12.49 5.12 10.41
N SER A 107 -11.96 6.00 11.26
CA SER A 107 -10.52 6.08 11.50
C SER A 107 -9.95 4.75 12.03
N PHE A 108 -8.78 4.35 11.51
CA PHE A 108 -8.10 3.08 11.77
C PHE A 108 -8.89 1.80 11.38
N SER A 109 -10.03 1.94 10.69
CA SER A 109 -10.74 0.79 10.15
C SER A 109 -9.97 0.18 8.97
N VAL A 110 -9.86 -1.15 8.99
CA VAL A 110 -9.40 -1.95 7.83
C VAL A 110 -10.51 -2.19 6.81
N PHE A 111 -11.73 -1.74 7.10
CA PHE A 111 -12.90 -1.85 6.24
C PHE A 111 -13.41 -0.48 5.80
N ILE A 112 -13.86 -0.42 4.55
CA ILE A 112 -14.64 0.68 3.97
C ILE A 112 -16.04 0.13 3.70
N SER A 113 -17.07 0.81 4.21
CA SER A 113 -18.46 0.48 3.94
C SER A 113 -18.91 1.15 2.65
N VAL A 114 -19.54 0.38 1.76
CA VAL A 114 -20.11 0.84 0.49
C VAL A 114 -21.58 0.40 0.48
N GLY A 115 -22.50 1.32 0.73
CA GLY A 115 -23.89 0.97 1.07
C GLY A 115 -23.97 0.12 2.34
N SER A 116 -24.51 -1.10 2.23
CA SER A 116 -24.61 -2.08 3.32
C SER A 116 -23.38 -2.97 3.49
N ASP A 117 -22.52 -3.02 2.47
CA ASP A 117 -21.46 -4.02 2.37
C ASP A 117 -20.11 -3.44 2.83
N LYS A 118 -19.21 -4.32 3.28
CA LYS A 118 -17.88 -3.94 3.78
C LYS A 118 -16.79 -4.55 2.93
N TYR A 119 -15.85 -3.71 2.52
CA TYR A 119 -14.72 -4.08 1.66
C TYR A 119 -13.39 -3.69 2.32
N PHE A 120 -12.31 -4.39 1.97
CA PHE A 120 -11.01 -4.14 2.57
C PHE A 120 -10.37 -2.82 2.10
N ASP A 121 -9.79 -2.08 3.06
CA ASP A 121 -9.00 -0.88 2.81
C ASP A 121 -7.63 -1.24 2.21
N LYS A 122 -7.14 -0.41 1.28
CA LYS A 122 -5.80 -0.55 0.66
C LYS A 122 -4.68 -0.55 1.71
N GLY A 123 -4.89 0.09 2.86
CA GLY A 123 -3.99 0.13 3.99
C GLY A 123 -3.71 -1.23 4.62
N LEU A 124 -4.66 -2.17 4.59
CA LEU A 124 -4.45 -3.53 5.08
C LEU A 124 -3.42 -4.27 4.21
N PHE A 125 -3.50 -4.11 2.89
CA PHE A 125 -2.53 -4.69 1.96
C PHE A 125 -1.12 -4.18 2.26
N TRP A 126 -0.96 -2.86 2.42
CA TRP A 126 0.33 -2.27 2.78
C TRP A 126 0.85 -2.74 4.14
N LEU A 127 -0.04 -2.98 5.11
CA LEU A 127 0.33 -3.49 6.43
C LEU A 127 0.93 -4.89 6.33
N ILE A 128 0.27 -5.78 5.59
CA ILE A 128 0.71 -7.17 5.42
C ILE A 128 2.10 -7.21 4.79
N TRP A 129 2.31 -6.46 3.70
CA TRP A 129 3.63 -6.40 3.05
C TRP A 129 4.71 -5.78 3.93
N ALA A 130 4.37 -4.77 4.73
CA ALA A 130 5.30 -4.18 5.68
C ALA A 130 5.75 -5.21 6.75
N VAL A 131 4.80 -5.95 7.33
CA VAL A 131 5.11 -6.97 8.35
C VAL A 131 5.96 -8.11 7.77
N LEU A 132 5.61 -8.60 6.57
CA LEU A 132 6.39 -9.63 5.90
C LEU A 132 7.81 -9.16 5.58
N GLY A 133 7.97 -7.95 5.05
CA GLY A 133 9.28 -7.39 4.72
C GLY A 133 10.15 -7.15 5.96
N ILE A 134 9.57 -6.67 7.06
CA ILE A 134 10.25 -6.57 8.36
C ILE A 134 10.72 -7.95 8.83
N GLY A 135 9.83 -8.95 8.79
CA GLY A 135 10.15 -10.33 9.17
C GLY A 135 11.32 -10.90 8.34
N CYS A 136 11.24 -10.81 7.02
CA CYS A 136 12.30 -11.24 6.11
C CYS A 136 13.63 -10.51 6.35
N SER A 137 13.59 -9.20 6.58
CA SER A 137 14.79 -8.41 6.92
C SER A 137 15.46 -8.93 8.19
N PHE A 138 14.69 -9.19 9.25
CA PHE A 138 15.23 -9.74 10.48
C PHE A 138 15.80 -11.14 10.28
N LEU A 139 15.09 -12.03 9.57
CA LEU A 139 15.58 -13.37 9.26
C LEU A 139 16.92 -13.34 8.53
N MET A 140 17.03 -12.53 7.47
CA MET A 140 18.29 -12.35 6.74
C MET A 140 19.40 -11.83 7.66
N TYR A 141 19.11 -10.81 8.47
CA TYR A 141 20.10 -10.26 9.40
C TYR A 141 20.59 -11.30 10.41
N PHE A 142 19.69 -12.04 11.05
CA PHE A 142 20.05 -13.05 12.05
C PHE A 142 20.77 -14.27 11.45
N GLN A 143 20.44 -14.67 10.22
CA GLN A 143 21.21 -15.70 9.50
C GLN A 143 22.66 -15.27 9.28
N THR A 144 22.94 -13.97 9.09
CA THR A 144 24.32 -13.47 9.00
C THR A 144 25.05 -13.32 10.35
N LEU A 145 24.38 -13.53 11.48
CA LEU A 145 24.99 -13.50 12.82
C LEU A 145 25.40 -14.89 13.30
N ASN A 146 24.73 -15.94 12.82
CA ASN A 146 25.03 -17.33 13.16
C ASN A 146 25.61 -18.08 11.92
N PRO A 147 26.93 -18.08 11.71
CA PRO A 147 27.57 -18.74 10.56
C PRO A 147 27.48 -20.27 10.56
N GLY A 148 26.79 -20.89 11.53
CA GLY A 148 26.61 -22.35 11.63
C GLY A 148 25.57 -22.94 10.67
N THR A 149 24.78 -22.11 9.99
CA THR A 149 23.89 -22.56 8.90
C THR A 149 24.63 -22.41 7.57
N ASN A 150 25.12 -23.54 7.04
CA ASN A 150 25.74 -23.68 5.71
C ASN A 150 24.80 -23.18 4.59
N ILE A 151 24.77 -21.88 4.37
CA ILE A 151 24.33 -21.31 3.11
C ILE A 151 25.61 -20.82 2.46
N ASP A 152 26.21 -21.68 1.63
CA ASP A 152 27.28 -21.27 0.74
C ASP A 152 26.67 -20.20 -0.19
N PHE A 153 26.88 -18.94 0.17
CA PHE A 153 26.79 -17.83 -0.77
C PHE A 153 27.99 -17.93 -1.70
N ASP A 154 28.05 -19.00 -2.50
CA ASP A 154 29.06 -19.14 -3.52
C ASP A 154 29.05 -17.85 -4.34
N ASN A 155 30.24 -17.31 -4.52
CA ASN A 155 30.44 -16.07 -5.23
C ASN A 155 29.91 -16.29 -6.65
N GLU A 156 28.69 -15.82 -6.93
CA GLU A 156 28.31 -15.49 -8.29
C GLU A 156 29.28 -14.39 -8.74
N GLU A 157 30.40 -14.83 -9.31
CA GLU A 157 31.13 -14.06 -10.29
C GLU A 157 30.11 -13.69 -11.35
N ILE A 158 29.66 -12.44 -11.29
CA ILE A 158 28.84 -11.85 -12.34
C ILE A 158 29.72 -11.89 -13.59
N HIS A 159 29.54 -12.91 -14.41
CA HIS A 159 30.21 -13.06 -15.68
C HIS A 159 29.63 -11.99 -16.61
N VAL A 160 30.26 -10.82 -16.65
CA VAL A 160 29.96 -9.80 -17.66
C VAL A 160 30.56 -10.31 -18.97
N PRO A 161 29.75 -10.65 -19.98
CA PRO A 161 30.32 -11.13 -21.25
C PRO A 161 31.03 -9.98 -21.95
N GLY A 162 32.32 -10.14 -22.25
CA GLY A 162 33.07 -9.26 -23.16
C GLY A 162 34.28 -8.49 -22.58
N ILE A 163 34.86 -8.91 -21.45
CA ILE A 163 36.14 -8.36 -20.97
C ILE A 163 37.10 -9.51 -20.72
N ASP A 164 38.00 -9.76 -21.68
CA ASP A 164 39.28 -10.46 -21.49
C ASP A 164 40.37 -9.44 -21.18
#